data_AF-A0A7V8NS61-F1
#
_entry.id   AF-A0A7V8NS61-F1
#
_cell.length_a   1.000
_cell.length_b   1.000
_cell.length_c   1.000
_cell.angle_alpha   90.00
_cell.angle_beta   90.00
_cell.angle_gamma   90.00
#
_symmetry.space_group_name_H-M   'P 1'
#
loop_
_entity.id
_entity.type
_entity.pdbx_description
1 polymer ?
#
loop_
_entity_poly.entity_id
_entity_poly.type
_entity_poly.pdbx_seq_one_letter_code
_entity_poly.pdbx_strand_id
1 'polypeptide(L)'
;VQHQCADMYLETESARSAVYYAAWALEHHAPDAAAAVSIAKLYASDASRTVGNRGIQVHGGMGFTWENDLHLYYRRAKSSETMFGDATFHRERLARLTIDVEALSAERA
;
A
#
# COMPACT_ATOMS: atom_id res chain seq x y z
N VAL A 1 -3.85 12.26 -19.33
CA VAL A 1 -4.80 12.23 -18.20
C VAL A 1 -5.51 10.88 -18.10
N GLN A 2 -6.16 10.37 -19.16
CA GLN A 2 -6.90 9.09 -19.09
C GLN A 2 -6.06 7.91 -18.59
N HIS A 3 -4.89 7.64 -19.16
CA HIS A 3 -4.00 6.57 -18.70
C HIS A 3 -3.62 6.74 -17.22
N GLN A 4 -3.22 7.95 -16.83
CA GLN A 4 -2.89 8.25 -15.44
C GLN A 4 -4.06 8.00 -14.48
N CYS A 5 -5.29 8.34 -14.87
CA CYS A 5 -6.47 8.05 -14.07
C CYS A 5 -6.78 6.54 -13.99
N ALA A 6 -6.56 5.80 -15.08
CA ALA A 6 -6.68 4.35 -15.08
C ALA A 6 -5.63 3.69 -14.16
N ASP A 7 -4.39 4.16 -14.19
CA ASP A 7 -3.32 3.66 -13.33
C ASP A 7 -3.61 3.95 -11.85
N MET A 8 -4.10 5.16 -11.53
CA MET A 8 -4.50 5.50 -10.16
C MET A 8 -5.63 4.59 -9.65
N TYR A 9 -6.59 4.27 -10.52
CA TYR A 9 -7.67 3.35 -10.18
C TYR A 9 -7.12 1.95 -9.92
N LEU A 10 -6.27 1.43 -10.82
CA LEU A 10 -5.63 0.13 -10.67
C LEU A 10 -4.83 0.02 -9.36
N GLU A 11 -4.02 1.04 -9.03
CA GLU A 11 -3.26 1.08 -7.78
C GLU A 11 -4.17 1.05 -6.55
N THR A 12 -5.27 1.79 -6.58
CA THR A 12 -6.26 1.84 -5.49
C THR A 12 -6.95 0.50 -5.30
N GLU A 13 -7.40 -0.15 -6.38
CA GLU A 13 -8.07 -1.45 -6.33
C GLU A 13 -7.11 -2.58 -5.93
N SER A 14 -5.85 -2.52 -6.36
CA SER A 14 -4.82 -3.47 -5.95
C SER A 14 -4.55 -3.39 -4.44
N ALA A 15 -4.41 -2.17 -3.91
CA ALA A 15 -4.25 -1.96 -2.47
C ALA A 15 -5.49 -2.43 -1.69
N ARG A 16 -6.70 -2.16 -2.18
CA ARG A 16 -7.94 -2.61 -1.54
C ARG A 16 -8.03 -4.14 -1.50
N SER A 17 -7.70 -4.80 -2.61
CA SER A 17 -7.71 -6.27 -2.70
C SER A 17 -6.72 -6.90 -1.72
N ALA A 18 -5.51 -6.35 -1.63
CA ALA A 18 -4.50 -6.80 -0.67
C ALA A 18 -4.97 -6.64 0.78
N VAL A 19 -5.64 -5.52 1.12
CA VAL A 19 -6.20 -5.29 2.46
C VAL A 19 -7.29 -6.29 2.79
N TYR A 20 -8.21 -6.59 1.86
CA TYR A 20 -9.25 -7.59 2.09
C TYR A 20 -8.67 -8.99 2.29
N TYR A 21 -7.68 -9.37 1.49
CA TYR A 21 -7.00 -10.64 1.69
C TYR A 21 -6.31 -10.71 3.07
N ALA A 22 -5.60 -9.65 3.47
CA ALA A 22 -4.96 -9.60 4.78
C ALA A 22 -5.96 -9.70 5.94
N ALA A 23 -7.12 -9.05 5.82
CA ALA A 23 -8.19 -9.15 6.81
C ALA A 23 -8.73 -10.59 6.91
N TRP A 24 -9.02 -11.22 5.76
CA TRP A 24 -9.46 -12.61 5.70
C TRP A 24 -8.42 -13.57 6.29
N ALA A 25 -7.15 -13.40 5.93
CA ALA A 25 -6.03 -14.22 6.40
C ALA A 25 -5.84 -14.11 7.92
N LEU A 26 -6.01 -12.91 8.48
CA LEU A 26 -5.99 -12.70 9.93
C LEU A 26 -7.15 -13.40 10.63
N GLU A 27 -8.37 -13.29 10.10
CA GLU A 27 -9.57 -13.92 10.67
C GLU A 27 -9.48 -15.46 10.64
N HIS A 28 -8.92 -16.03 9.58
CA HIS A 28 -8.83 -17.48 9.39
C HIS A 28 -7.51 -18.09 9.87
N HIS A 29 -6.65 -17.29 10.52
CA HIS A 29 -5.33 -17.71 10.98
C HIS A 29 -4.50 -18.39 9.87
N ALA A 30 -4.56 -17.84 8.65
CA ALA A 30 -3.81 -18.38 7.53
C ALA A 30 -2.29 -18.34 7.81
N PRO A 31 -1.53 -19.35 7.35
CA PRO A 31 -0.10 -19.43 7.65
C PRO A 31 0.71 -18.25 7.11
N ASP A 32 0.21 -17.59 6.07
CA ASP A 32 0.81 -16.43 5.41
C ASP A 32 0.25 -15.08 5.92
N ALA A 33 -0.59 -15.06 6.96
CA ALA A 33 -1.25 -13.84 7.43
C ALA A 33 -0.26 -12.69 7.74
N ALA A 34 0.90 -12.99 8.31
CA ALA A 34 1.93 -11.99 8.59
C ALA A 34 2.53 -11.36 7.31
N ALA A 35 2.69 -12.16 6.25
CA ALA A 35 3.13 -11.70 4.94
C ALA A 35 2.03 -10.90 4.25
N ALA A 36 0.79 -11.40 4.28
CA ALA A 36 -0.39 -10.74 3.73
C ALA A 36 -0.59 -9.32 4.31
N VAL A 37 -0.46 -9.16 5.62
CA VAL A 37 -0.54 -7.84 6.29
C VAL A 37 0.58 -6.90 5.81
N SER A 38 1.80 -7.42 5.63
CA SER A 38 2.91 -6.60 5.15
C SER A 38 2.72 -6.17 3.70
N ILE A 39 2.21 -7.07 2.85
CA ILE A 39 1.83 -6.77 1.46
C ILE A 39 0.72 -5.72 1.42
N ALA A 40 -0.33 -5.87 2.23
CA ALA A 40 -1.40 -4.90 2.30
C ALA A 40 -0.87 -3.50 2.69
N LYS A 41 -0.02 -3.42 3.72
CA LYS A 41 0.53 -2.13 4.17
C LYS A 41 1.47 -1.49 3.15
N LEU A 42 2.33 -2.27 2.49
CA LEU A 42 3.24 -1.71 1.47
C LEU A 42 2.45 -1.17 0.26
N TYR A 43 1.48 -1.94 -0.26
CA TYR A 43 0.67 -1.52 -1.41
C TYR A 43 -0.18 -0.29 -1.08
N ALA A 44 -0.83 -0.26 0.09
CA ALA A 44 -1.62 0.89 0.51
C ALA A 44 -0.77 2.15 0.68
N SER A 45 0.47 2.01 1.17
CA SER A 45 1.39 3.14 1.35
C SER A 45 1.87 3.69 0.00
N ASP A 46 2.26 2.82 -0.94
CA ASP A 46 2.66 3.24 -2.29
C ASP A 46 1.49 3.87 -3.07
N ALA A 47 0.33 3.21 -3.07
CA ALA A 47 -0.84 3.67 -3.81
C ALA A 47 -1.36 5.01 -3.28
N SER A 48 -1.51 5.16 -1.96
CA SER A 48 -2.00 6.43 -1.38
C SER A 48 -1.08 7.62 -1.69
N ARG A 49 0.25 7.40 -1.67
CA ARG A 49 1.24 8.40 -2.07
C ARG A 49 1.12 8.77 -3.54
N THR A 50 1.09 7.77 -4.43
CA THR A 50 1.08 7.99 -5.87
C THR A 50 -0.25 8.59 -6.34
N VAL A 51 -1.38 8.03 -5.91
CA VAL A 51 -2.73 8.51 -6.23
C VAL A 51 -2.97 9.90 -5.66
N GLY A 52 -2.53 10.19 -4.44
CA GLY A 52 -2.62 11.53 -3.85
C GLY A 52 -1.87 12.58 -4.68
N ASN A 53 -0.61 12.30 -5.01
CA ASN A 53 0.22 13.20 -5.83
C ASN A 53 -0.37 13.42 -7.23
N ARG A 54 -0.73 12.33 -7.91
CA ARG A 54 -1.28 12.37 -9.26
C ARG A 54 -2.66 13.02 -9.30
N GLY A 55 -3.45 12.83 -8.25
CA GLY A 55 -4.73 13.50 -8.08
C GLY A 55 -4.56 15.01 -8.10
N ILE A 56 -3.67 15.55 -7.27
CA ILE A 56 -3.36 16.99 -7.24
C ILE A 56 -2.95 17.48 -8.64
N GLN A 57 -2.06 16.74 -9.30
CA GLN A 57 -1.56 17.10 -10.63
C GLN A 57 -2.68 17.13 -11.70
N VAL A 58 -3.63 16.20 -11.67
CA VAL A 58 -4.76 16.15 -12.62
C VAL A 58 -5.68 17.37 -12.46
N HIS A 59 -5.84 17.87 -11.24
CA HIS A 59 -6.69 19.02 -10.94
C HIS A 59 -5.95 20.37 -11.04
N GLY A 60 -4.63 20.34 -11.23
CA GLY A 60 -3.80 21.55 -11.24
C GLY A 60 -3.90 22.31 -9.91
N GLY A 61 -3.86 23.64 -9.97
CA GLY A 61 -3.94 24.49 -8.79
C GLY A 61 -5.19 24.23 -7.94
N MET A 62 -6.33 23.90 -8.56
CA MET A 62 -7.59 23.59 -7.86
C MET A 62 -7.51 22.36 -6.95
N GLY A 63 -6.55 21.45 -7.18
CA GLY A 63 -6.35 20.30 -6.31
C GLY A 63 -5.92 20.69 -4.89
N PHE A 64 -5.40 21.92 -4.70
CA PHE A 64 -4.87 22.41 -3.43
C PHE A 64 -5.63 23.61 -2.86
N THR A 65 -6.83 23.90 -3.37
CA THR A 65 -7.67 24.99 -2.91
C THR A 65 -8.89 24.47 -2.11
N TRP A 66 -9.73 25.39 -1.62
CA TRP A 66 -10.88 25.07 -0.76
C TRP A 66 -12.10 24.56 -1.53
N GLU A 67 -12.07 24.61 -2.85
CA GLU A 67 -13.12 24.16 -3.74
C GLU A 67 -13.11 22.63 -3.94
N ASN A 68 -12.05 21.95 -3.51
CA ASN A 68 -11.92 20.49 -3.58
C ASN A 68 -11.19 19.92 -2.35
N ASP A 69 -11.75 18.86 -1.76
CA ASP A 69 -11.21 18.17 -0.58
C ASP A 69 -9.96 17.32 -0.86
N LEU A 70 -9.47 17.28 -2.10
CA LEU A 70 -8.32 16.46 -2.50
C LEU A 70 -7.07 16.71 -1.64
N HIS A 71 -6.84 17.95 -1.24
CA HIS A 71 -5.75 18.32 -0.33
C HIS A 71 -5.90 17.72 1.09
N LEU A 72 -7.13 17.43 1.54
CA LEU A 72 -7.38 16.71 2.79
C LEU A 72 -6.89 15.27 2.69
N TYR A 73 -7.27 14.57 1.62
CA TYR A 73 -6.86 13.19 1.37
C TYR A 73 -5.35 13.07 1.16
N TYR A 74 -4.74 14.01 0.44
CA TYR A 74 -3.29 14.06 0.26
C TYR A 74 -2.54 14.20 1.60
N ARG A 75 -2.97 15.13 2.47
CA ARG A 75 -2.36 15.31 3.79
C ARG A 75 -2.52 14.07 4.67
N ARG A 76 -3.70 13.43 4.63
CA ARG A 76 -3.94 12.18 5.36
C ARG A 76 -3.09 11.02 4.85
N ALA A 77 -2.94 10.89 3.53
CA ALA A 77 -2.05 9.89 2.93
C ALA A 77 -0.61 10.10 3.40
N LYS A 78 -0.15 11.35 3.40
CA LYS A 78 1.19 11.72 3.88
C LYS A 78 1.42 11.41 5.35
N SER A 79 0.46 11.70 6.22
CA SER A 79 0.58 11.36 7.64
C SER A 79 0.53 9.84 7.88
N SER A 80 -0.21 9.10 7.05
CA SER A 80 -0.37 7.64 7.19
C SER A 80 0.81 6.85 6.62
N GLU A 81 1.60 7.46 5.74
CA GLU A 81 2.72 6.81 5.03
C GLU A 81 3.73 6.19 6.01
N THR A 82 4.01 6.86 7.13
CA THR A 82 4.98 6.43 8.15
C THR A 82 4.35 5.70 9.33
N MET A 83 3.02 5.71 9.45
CA MET A 83 2.33 4.98 10.53
C MET A 83 2.47 3.47 10.33
N PHE A 84 2.79 2.77 11.43
CA PHE A 84 2.95 1.31 11.49
C PHE A 84 4.04 0.72 10.58
N GLY A 85 5.00 1.54 10.15
CA GLY A 85 6.03 1.16 9.20
C GLY A 85 5.68 1.59 7.78
N ASP A 86 6.67 2.09 7.04
CA ASP A 86 6.52 2.54 5.66
C ASP A 86 6.64 1.36 4.66
N ALA A 87 6.50 1.66 3.37
CA ALA A 87 6.59 0.64 2.33
C ALA A 87 7.96 -0.07 2.33
N THR A 88 9.04 0.63 2.64
CA THR A 88 10.39 0.06 2.70
C THR A 88 10.51 -0.94 3.85
N PHE A 89 10.04 -0.57 5.03
CA PHE A 89 9.99 -1.46 6.19
C PHE A 89 9.21 -2.75 5.89
N HIS A 90 8.07 -2.64 5.22
CA HIS A 90 7.25 -3.82 4.91
C HIS A 90 7.81 -4.69 3.79
N ARG A 91 8.51 -4.13 2.79
CA ARG A 91 9.26 -4.92 1.80
C ARG A 91 10.37 -5.71 2.45
N GLU A 92 11.12 -5.07 3.34
CA GLU A 92 12.22 -5.68 4.09
C GLU A 92 11.72 -6.76 5.06
N ARG A 93 10.58 -6.52 5.74
CA ARG A 93 9.91 -7.55 6.54
C ARG A 93 9.42 -8.72 5.70
N LEU A 94 8.86 -8.46 4.52
CA LEU A 94 8.38 -9.51 3.63
C LEU A 94 9.54 -10.40 3.16
N ALA A 95 10.67 -9.79 2.77
CA ALA A 95 11.88 -10.53 2.39
C ALA A 95 12.32 -11.51 3.47
N ARG A 96 12.36 -11.08 4.74
CA ARG A 96 12.67 -11.96 5.87
C ARG A 96 11.65 -13.08 6.09
N LEU A 97 10.37 -12.84 5.80
CA LEU A 97 9.31 -13.83 5.98
C LEU A 97 9.30 -14.89 4.88
N THR A 98 9.74 -14.56 3.67
CA THR A 98 9.67 -15.46 2.51
C THR A 98 11.01 -16.05 2.12
N ILE A 99 12.06 -15.22 2.00
CA ILE A 99 13.35 -15.63 1.46
C ILE A 99 14.20 -16.33 2.53
N ASP A 100 14.30 -15.74 3.71
CA ASP A 100 15.18 -16.27 4.77
C ASP A 100 14.64 -17.57 5.37
N VAL A 101 13.31 -17.74 5.39
CA VAL A 101 12.66 -18.98 5.84
C VAL A 101 12.94 -20.13 4.86
N GLU A 102 12.85 -19.88 3.56
CA GLU A 102 13.16 -20.87 2.53
C GLU A 102 14.64 -21.28 2.59
N ALA A 103 15.56 -20.31 2.74
CA ALA A 103 16.99 -20.58 2.88
C ALA A 103 17.31 -21.46 4.11
N LEU A 104 16.71 -21.15 5.26
CA LEU A 104 16.88 -21.95 6.49
C LEU A 104 16.24 -23.35 6.40
N SER A 105 15.18 -23.51 5.61
CA SER A 105 14.56 -24.82 5.37
C SER A 105 15.41 -25.70 4.44
N ALA A 106 16.08 -25.09 3.44
CA ALA A 106 16.95 -25.77 2.50
C ALA A 106 18.27 -26.23 3.15
N GLU A 107 18.83 -25.48 4.10
CA GLU A 107 20.05 -25.87 4.83
C GLU A 107 19.85 -27.01 5.84
N ARG A 108 18.59 -27.32 6.21
CA ARG A 108 18.24 -28.36 7.19
C ARG A 108 17.82 -29.69 6.56
N ALA A 109 17.71 -29.76 5.24
CA ALA A 109 17.38 -30.96 4.46
C ALA A 109 18.64 -31.64 3.93
#